data_AF-A0A3D2M4Y4-F1
#
_entry.id   AF-A0A3D2M4Y4-F1
#
_cell.length_a   1.000
_cell.length_b   1.000
_cell.length_c   1.000
_cell.angle_alpha   90.00
_cell.angle_beta   90.00
_cell.angle_gamma   90.00
#
_symmetry.space_group_name_H-M   'P 1'
#
loop_
_entity.id
_entity.type
_entity.pdbx_description
1 polymer ?
#
loop_
_entity_poly.entity_id
_entity_poly.type
_entity_poly.pdbx_seq_one_letter_code
_entity_poly.pdbx_strand_id
1 'polypeptide(L)'
;FPQGKLPGEPQFANVYYNLSQGEGDLRGPWNQGPEWEFVETPQPAVDGGDGTPSVDLSKDQQKVLQQMAVRTQSDVSIDPMTGADLGSGEAVRKGKG
;
A
#
# COMPACT_ATOMS: atom_id res chain seq x y z
N PHE A 1 24.12 -9.80 3.63
CA PHE A 1 23.68 -9.19 4.90
C PHE A 1 23.55 -10.25 5.97
N PRO A 2 23.89 -9.96 7.24
CA PRO A 2 23.10 -10.46 8.35
C PRO A 2 22.43 -9.30 9.08
N GLN A 3 21.13 -9.45 9.35
CA GLN A 3 20.35 -8.56 10.21
C GLN A 3 20.99 -8.36 11.59
N GLY A 4 20.93 -7.14 12.14
CA GLY A 4 21.24 -6.84 13.55
C GLY A 4 22.64 -6.28 13.87
N LYS A 5 23.49 -5.99 12.87
CA LYS A 5 24.82 -5.39 13.12
C LYS A 5 24.84 -3.86 13.15
N LEU A 6 23.86 -3.21 12.52
CA LEU A 6 23.77 -1.75 12.52
C LEU A 6 22.83 -1.30 13.65
N PRO A 7 23.20 -0.27 14.43
CA PRO A 7 22.27 0.36 15.36
C PRO A 7 21.05 0.88 14.58
N GLY A 8 19.89 0.88 15.22
CA GLY A 8 18.71 1.52 14.65
C GLY A 8 18.93 3.02 14.43
N GLU A 9 18.25 3.58 13.45
CA GLU A 9 18.28 5.03 13.22
C GLU A 9 17.73 5.76 14.45
N PRO A 10 18.49 6.66 15.10
CA PRO A 10 18.08 7.28 16.36
C PRO A 10 16.72 7.99 16.29
N GLN A 11 16.41 8.58 15.12
CA GLN A 11 15.14 9.27 14.86
C GLN A 11 13.90 8.36 14.92
N PHE A 12 14.06 7.04 14.79
CA PHE A 12 12.95 6.08 14.79
C PHE A 12 13.06 5.04 15.91
N ALA A 13 14.18 5.01 16.63
CA ALA A 13 14.50 3.95 17.59
C ALA A 13 13.61 3.97 18.84
N ASN A 14 13.01 5.12 19.16
CA ASN A 14 12.24 5.35 20.39
C ASN A 14 10.85 5.96 20.12
N VAL A 15 10.33 5.85 18.90
CA VAL A 15 9.02 6.38 18.51
C VAL A 15 8.02 5.25 18.38
N TYR A 16 6.89 5.36 19.08
CA TYR A 16 5.75 4.47 18.93
C TYR A 16 4.65 5.15 18.11
N TYR A 17 4.39 4.62 16.92
CA TYR A 17 3.31 5.09 16.04
C TYR A 17 2.03 4.32 16.32
N ASN A 18 0.97 5.01 16.73
CA ASN A 18 -0.32 4.39 16.93
C ASN A 18 -1.03 4.17 15.59
N LEU A 19 -0.97 2.93 15.10
CA LEU A 19 -1.69 2.51 13.90
C LEU A 19 -3.03 1.83 14.23
N SER A 20 -3.39 1.74 15.51
CA SER A 20 -4.68 1.20 15.95
C SER A 20 -5.68 2.33 16.13
N GLN A 21 -6.96 2.06 15.84
CA GLN A 21 -8.06 3.00 16.08
C GLN A 21 -9.25 2.25 16.67
N GLY A 22 -9.87 2.81 17.72
CA GLY A 22 -11.09 2.28 18.32
C GLY A 22 -10.88 1.51 19.64
N GLU A 23 -11.86 0.68 19.99
CA GLU A 23 -11.86 -0.05 21.26
C GLU A 23 -10.67 -1.01 21.34
N GLY A 24 -9.88 -0.91 22.41
CA GLY A 24 -8.64 -1.66 22.59
C GLY A 24 -7.36 -0.89 22.27
N ASP A 25 -7.44 0.38 21.91
CA ASP A 25 -6.28 1.28 21.91
C ASP A 25 -5.83 1.56 23.36
N LEU A 26 -4.68 0.98 23.74
CA LEU A 26 -4.20 0.93 25.12
C LEU A 26 -2.77 1.44 25.26
N ARG A 27 -2.52 2.11 26.39
CA ARG A 27 -1.20 2.58 26.82
C ARG A 27 -0.58 1.61 27.83
N GLY A 28 0.72 1.39 27.74
CA GLY A 28 1.47 0.47 28.59
C GLY A 28 2.99 0.67 28.49
N PRO A 29 3.78 -0.13 29.24
CA PRO A 29 5.23 0.06 29.38
C PRO A 29 6.04 0.03 28.06
N TRP A 30 5.45 -0.46 26.98
CA TRP A 30 6.07 -0.57 25.66
C TRP A 30 5.73 0.59 24.70
N ASN A 31 4.84 1.51 25.09
CA ASN A 31 4.45 2.69 24.29
C ASN A 31 4.23 3.96 25.15
N GLN A 32 4.71 3.94 26.39
CA GLN A 32 4.57 5.01 27.37
C GLN A 32 5.78 5.00 28.31
N GLY A 33 6.35 6.18 28.57
CA GLY A 33 7.53 6.35 29.42
C GLY A 33 8.41 7.52 28.94
N PRO A 34 9.33 8.03 29.75
CA PRO A 34 10.25 9.11 29.37
C PRO A 34 11.19 8.74 28.21
N GLU A 35 11.38 7.45 27.97
CA GLU A 35 12.15 6.92 26.85
C GLU A 35 11.37 6.88 25.52
N TRP A 36 10.05 7.07 25.54
CA TRP A 36 9.18 6.90 24.37
C TRP A 36 8.59 8.22 23.87
N GLU A 37 8.67 8.44 22.56
CA GLU A 37 7.83 9.40 21.85
C GLU A 37 6.59 8.67 21.32
N PHE A 38 5.39 9.15 21.65
CA PHE A 38 4.14 8.54 21.21
C PHE A 38 3.47 9.41 20.14
N VAL A 39 3.33 8.86 18.94
CA VAL A 39 2.66 9.51 17.81
C VAL A 39 1.27 8.93 17.69
N GLU A 40 0.28 9.64 18.23
CA GLU A 40 -1.13 9.21 18.24
C GLU A 40 -1.74 9.19 16.83
N THR A 41 -1.37 10.15 15.98
CA THR A 41 -1.91 10.27 14.62
C THR A 41 -0.76 10.27 13.62
N PRO A 42 -0.23 9.09 13.26
CA PRO A 42 0.90 8.99 12.36
C PRO A 42 0.55 9.51 10.97
N GLN A 43 1.46 10.25 10.36
CA GLN A 43 1.39 10.59 8.95
C GLN A 43 1.68 9.35 8.09
N PRO A 44 1.15 9.27 6.85
CA PRO A 44 1.37 8.13 5.96
C PRO A 44 2.85 7.80 5.70
N ALA A 45 3.73 8.80 5.79
CA ALA A 45 5.18 8.66 5.69
C ALA A 45 5.88 9.29 6.90
N VAL A 46 6.69 8.49 7.59
CA VAL A 46 7.46 8.92 8.77
C VAL A 46 8.69 9.75 8.43
N ASP A 47 9.05 9.80 7.14
CA ASP A 47 10.16 10.58 6.59
C ASP A 47 9.73 11.97 6.08
N GLY A 48 8.46 12.34 6.28
CA GLY A 48 7.90 13.63 5.84
C GLY A 48 7.48 13.68 4.36
N GLY A 49 7.52 12.56 3.65
CA GLY A 49 6.93 12.41 2.32
C GLY A 49 5.40 12.23 2.34
N ASP A 50 4.81 12.07 1.17
CA ASP A 50 3.37 11.75 1.02
C ASP A 50 3.06 10.25 1.14
N GLY A 51 4.10 9.43 1.31
CA GLY A 51 4.01 7.97 1.42
C GLY A 51 3.84 7.28 0.07
N THR A 52 3.91 8.03 -1.04
CA THR A 52 3.86 7.46 -2.37
C THR A 52 5.26 6.99 -2.80
N PRO A 53 5.39 5.76 -3.33
CA PRO A 53 6.66 5.32 -3.89
C PRO A 53 6.95 6.12 -5.17
N SER A 54 8.14 6.71 -5.24
CA SER A 54 8.62 7.43 -6.42
C SER A 54 9.93 6.85 -6.93
N VAL A 55 10.17 7.03 -8.24
CA VAL A 55 11.42 6.61 -8.91
C VAL A 55 11.81 7.67 -9.94
N ASP A 56 13.11 7.89 -10.12
CA ASP A 56 13.60 8.75 -11.17
C ASP A 56 13.54 8.04 -12.53
N LEU A 57 12.83 8.66 -13.48
CA LEU A 57 12.72 8.17 -14.86
C LEU A 57 13.36 9.16 -15.84
N SER A 58 14.08 8.63 -16.83
CA SER A 58 14.45 9.42 -18.00
C SER A 58 13.22 9.77 -18.83
N LYS A 59 13.35 10.79 -19.71
CA LYS A 59 12.27 11.18 -20.63
C LYS A 59 11.79 10.02 -21.52
N ASP A 60 12.72 9.18 -21.96
CA ASP A 60 12.40 8.01 -22.80
C ASP A 60 11.66 6.93 -22.01
N GLN A 61 12.07 6.67 -20.76
CA GLN A 61 11.38 5.72 -19.89
C GLN A 61 9.96 6.20 -19.55
N GLN A 62 9.78 7.49 -19.25
CA GLN A 62 8.48 8.06 -18.96
C GLN A 62 7.52 7.91 -20.16
N LYS A 63 8.03 8.12 -21.39
CA LYS A 63 7.23 7.93 -22.61
C LYS A 63 6.80 6.48 -22.80
N VAL A 64 7.68 5.52 -22.60
CA VAL A 64 7.35 4.08 -22.68
C VAL A 64 6.32 3.71 -21.62
N LEU A 65 6.48 4.21 -20.39
CA LEU A 65 5.54 3.95 -19.29
C LEU A 65 4.14 4.49 -19.61
N GLN A 66 4.02 5.71 -20.14
CA GLN A 66 2.74 6.30 -20.54
C GLN A 66 2.07 5.49 -21.67
N GLN A 67 2.83 5.03 -22.66
CA GLN A 67 2.31 4.18 -23.73
C GLN A 67 1.80 2.84 -23.18
N MET A 68 2.53 2.24 -22.25
CA MET A 68 2.11 1.01 -21.58
C MET A 68 0.82 1.22 -20.79
N ALA A 69 0.70 2.33 -20.04
CA ALA A 69 -0.48 2.67 -19.28
C ALA A 69 -1.72 2.79 -20.18
N VAL A 70 -1.61 3.53 -21.29
CA VAL A 70 -2.71 3.66 -22.28
C VAL A 70 -3.08 2.29 -22.87
N ARG A 71 -2.07 1.48 -23.23
CA ARG A 71 -2.30 0.14 -23.82
C ARG A 71 -3.00 -0.83 -22.86
N THR A 72 -2.83 -0.64 -21.56
CA THR A 72 -3.35 -1.55 -20.52
C THR A 72 -4.53 -0.98 -19.75
N GLN A 73 -5.02 0.20 -20.17
CA GLN A 73 -6.16 0.83 -19.54
C GLN A 73 -7.39 -0.06 -19.70
N SER A 74 -8.06 -0.33 -18.58
CA SER A 74 -9.31 -1.09 -18.57
C SER A 74 -10.43 -0.27 -19.18
N ASP A 75 -11.26 -0.91 -20.00
CA ASP A 75 -12.54 -0.33 -20.43
C ASP A 75 -13.60 -0.61 -19.36
N VAL A 76 -13.93 0.43 -18.59
CA VAL A 76 -14.91 0.34 -17.49
C VAL A 76 -16.36 0.44 -17.96
N SER A 77 -16.59 0.65 -19.26
CA SER A 77 -17.94 0.75 -19.85
C SER A 77 -18.51 -0.60 -20.27
N ILE A 78 -17.69 -1.64 -20.24
CA ILE A 78 -18.07 -2.99 -20.63
C ILE A 78 -17.99 -3.95 -19.44
N ASP A 79 -18.84 -4.97 -19.49
CA ASP A 79 -18.82 -6.10 -18.57
C ASP A 79 -18.40 -7.35 -19.35
N PRO A 80 -17.08 -7.55 -19.56
CA PRO A 80 -16.60 -8.65 -20.35
C PRO A 80 -16.74 -9.95 -19.56
N MET A 81 -17.24 -10.99 -20.23
CA MET A 81 -17.36 -12.32 -19.62
C MET A 81 -16.00 -12.78 -19.08
N THR A 82 -15.96 -13.05 -17.77
CA THR A 82 -14.75 -13.44 -17.06
C THR A 82 -14.57 -14.96 -17.09
N GLY A 83 -13.37 -15.42 -16.72
CA GLY A 83 -13.13 -16.85 -16.51
C GLY A 83 -14.00 -17.46 -15.40
N ALA A 84 -14.41 -16.65 -14.41
CA ALA A 84 -15.33 -17.09 -13.36
C ALA A 84 -16.74 -17.35 -13.91
N ASP A 85 -17.23 -16.51 -14.83
CA ASP A 85 -18.53 -16.68 -15.49
C ASP A 85 -18.59 -17.95 -16.37
N LEU A 86 -17.47 -18.29 -17.02
CA LEU A 86 -17.33 -19.54 -17.77
C LEU A 86 -17.33 -20.77 -16.85
N GLY A 87 -16.68 -20.65 -15.69
CA GLY A 87 -16.57 -21.72 -14.70
C GLY A 87 -17.85 -21.97 -13.88
N SER A 88 -18.72 -20.96 -13.73
CA SER A 88 -19.98 -21.09 -12.97
C SER A 88 -21.06 -21.87 -13.70
N GLY A 89 -20.88 -22.12 -15.01
CA GLY A 89 -21.86 -22.78 -15.88
C GLY A 89 -23.05 -21.88 -16.28
N GLU A 90 -23.11 -20.63 -15.83
CA GLU A 90 -24.17 -19.69 -16.21
C GLU A 90 -23.97 -19.10 -17.62
N ALA A 91 -22.73 -18.96 -18.08
CA ALA A 91 -22.41 -18.46 -19.42
C ALA A 91 -23.08 -19.27 -20.55
N VAL A 92 -23.29 -20.59 -20.35
CA VAL A 92 -23.92 -21.48 -21.35
C VAL A 92 -25.43 -21.27 -21.44
N ARG A 93 -26.09 -20.74 -20.39
CA ARG A 93 -27.56 -20.55 -20.38
C ARG A 93 -28.02 -19.35 -21.22
N LYS A 94 -27.19 -18.31 -21.35
CA LYS A 94 -27.56 -17.05 -22.04
C LYS A 94 -27.56 -17.15 -23.58
N GLY A 95 -26.98 -18.21 -24.15
CA GLY A 95 -26.91 -18.44 -25.61
C GLY A 95 -27.98 -19.35 -26.21
N LYS A 96 -28.99 -19.76 -25.44
CA LYS A 96 -30.10 -20.66 -25.88
C LYS A 96 -31.48 -20.01 -25.78
N GLY A 97 -31.58 -18.71 -26.11
CA GLY A 97 -32.85 -17.98 -26.25
C GLY A 97 -33.12 -17.62 -27.69
#